data_AF-A0A4Q3HUZ4-F1
#
_entry.id   AF-A0A4Q3HUZ4-F1
#
_cell.length_a   1.000
_cell.length_b   1.000
_cell.length_c   1.000
_cell.angle_alpha   90.00
_cell.angle_beta   90.00
_cell.angle_gamma   90.00
#
_symmetry.space_group_name_H-M   'P 1'
#
loop_
_entity.id
_entity.type
_entity.pdbx_description
1 polymer ?
#
loop_
_entity_poly.entity_id
_entity_poly.type
_entity_poly.pdbx_seq_one_letter_code
_entity_poly.pdbx_strand_id
1 'polypeptide(L)'
;MTYELRAVRGDQIIRESFATAQDAVSSIDALRGQGVRVEVAIDSTAVQPDTLTDSERLIILKEGRRSAASGNTLDTCPYTDDLDRRALWLEGYQDPS
;
A
#
# COMPACT_ATOMS: atom_id res chain seq x y z
N MET A 1 4.88 -3.52 11.57
CA MET A 1 3.78 -4.13 10.80
C MET A 1 3.39 -5.41 11.50
N THR A 2 2.12 -5.53 11.85
CA THR A 2 1.52 -6.64 12.60
C THR A 2 0.28 -7.09 11.86
N TYR A 3 0.06 -8.39 11.79
CA TYR A 3 -1.09 -9.00 11.14
C TYR A 3 -1.98 -9.60 12.21
N GLU A 4 -3.17 -9.07 12.38
CA GLU A 4 -4.15 -9.61 13.31
C GLU A 4 -5.17 -10.46 12.56
N LEU A 5 -5.31 -11.70 12.99
CA LEU A 5 -6.29 -12.64 12.47
C LEU A 5 -7.38 -12.83 13.51
N ARG A 6 -8.62 -12.65 13.08
CA ARG A 6 -9.82 -12.96 13.86
C ARG A 6 -10.58 -14.08 13.16
N ALA A 7 -10.58 -15.26 13.75
CA ALA A 7 -11.34 -16.41 13.28
C ALA A 7 -12.61 -16.59 14.13
N VAL A 8 -13.76 -16.75 13.48
CA VAL A 8 -15.07 -16.94 14.11
C VAL A 8 -15.61 -18.32 13.76
N ARG A 9 -15.86 -19.14 14.79
CA ARG A 9 -16.40 -20.50 14.70
C ARG A 9 -17.61 -20.62 15.62
N GLY A 10 -18.81 -20.38 15.08
CA GLY A 10 -20.01 -20.24 15.92
C GLY A 10 -19.84 -19.09 16.91
N ASP A 11 -20.01 -19.38 18.21
CA ASP A 11 -19.81 -18.39 19.29
C ASP A 11 -18.34 -18.22 19.71
N GLN A 12 -17.43 -19.05 19.17
CA GLN A 12 -16.01 -18.97 19.49
C GLN A 12 -15.32 -17.93 18.61
N ILE A 13 -14.60 -17.00 19.24
CA ILE A 13 -13.74 -16.02 18.57
C ILE A 13 -12.30 -16.31 18.96
N ILE A 14 -11.46 -16.61 17.96
CA ILE A 14 -10.02 -16.77 18.09
C ILE A 14 -9.38 -15.49 17.55
N ARG A 15 -8.43 -14.91 18.30
CA ARG A 15 -7.64 -13.75 17.90
C ARG A 15 -6.17 -14.08 18.00
N GLU A 16 -5.44 -13.91 16.91
CA GLU A 16 -4.01 -14.17 16.83
C GLU A 16 -3.31 -12.99 16.17
N SER A 17 -2.09 -12.68 16.62
CA SER A 17 -1.26 -11.62 16.06
C SER A 17 0.03 -12.22 15.53
N PHE A 18 0.40 -11.86 14.31
CA PHE A 18 1.57 -12.36 13.60
C PHE A 18 2.51 -11.23 13.23
N ALA A 19 3.82 -11.49 13.29
CA ALA A 19 4.85 -10.55 12.88
C ALA A 19 5.03 -10.49 11.35
N THR A 20 4.62 -11.54 10.62
CA THR A 20 4.79 -11.64 9.16
C THR A 20 3.50 -12.05 8.46
N ALA A 21 3.35 -11.66 7.19
CA ALA A 21 2.23 -12.07 6.35
C ALA A 21 2.21 -13.58 6.14
N GLN A 22 3.39 -14.20 6.02
CA GLN A 22 3.53 -15.62 5.72
C GLN A 22 2.99 -16.49 6.87
N ASP A 23 3.25 -16.08 8.11
CA ASP A 23 2.73 -16.78 9.30
C ASP A 23 1.21 -16.65 9.39
N ALA A 24 0.67 -15.45 9.13
CA ALA A 24 -0.77 -15.21 9.09
C ALA A 24 -1.45 -16.07 8.02
N VAL A 25 -0.90 -16.14 6.80
CA VAL A 25 -1.41 -16.99 5.72
C VAL A 25 -1.37 -18.47 6.10
N SER A 26 -0.30 -18.94 6.73
CA SER A 26 -0.17 -20.32 7.18
C SER A 26 -1.25 -20.69 8.22
N SER A 27 -1.62 -19.76 9.12
CA SER A 27 -2.73 -19.95 10.06
C SER A 27 -4.09 -20.00 9.35
N ILE A 28 -4.33 -19.14 8.34
CA ILE A 28 -5.55 -19.19 7.52
C ILE A 28 -5.69 -20.55 6.82
N ASP A 29 -4.60 -21.07 6.26
CA ASP A 29 -4.61 -22.36 5.57
C ASP A 29 -4.91 -23.53 6.51
N ALA A 30 -4.44 -23.48 7.77
CA ALA A 30 -4.80 -24.47 8.78
C ALA A 30 -6.31 -24.45 9.13
N LEU A 31 -6.97 -23.29 9.01
CA LEU A 31 -8.41 -23.12 9.25
C LEU A 31 -9.29 -23.44 8.02
N ARG A 32 -8.67 -23.69 6.86
CA ARG A 32 -9.37 -23.97 5.60
C ARG A 32 -10.27 -25.21 5.74
N GLY A 33 -11.50 -25.11 5.23
CA GLY A 33 -12.46 -26.21 5.24
C GLY A 33 -13.15 -26.48 6.58
N GLN A 34 -12.85 -25.70 7.63
CA GLN A 34 -13.44 -25.90 8.97
C GLN A 34 -14.75 -25.13 9.21
N GLY A 35 -15.33 -24.52 8.17
CA GLY A 35 -16.55 -23.69 8.30
C GLY A 35 -16.34 -22.41 9.11
N VAL A 36 -15.09 -21.94 9.20
CA VAL A 36 -14.68 -20.77 9.99
C VAL A 36 -14.68 -19.54 9.09
N ARG A 37 -15.22 -18.42 9.58
CA ARG A 37 -15.04 -17.11 8.94
C ARG A 37 -13.79 -16.47 9.50
N VAL A 38 -12.86 -16.07 8.64
CA VAL A 38 -11.63 -15.39 9.03
C VAL A 38 -11.67 -13.95 8.57
N GLU A 39 -11.39 -13.02 9.49
CA GLU A 39 -11.16 -11.61 9.24
C GLU A 39 -9.69 -11.31 9.50
N VAL A 40 -9.03 -10.58 8.59
CA VAL A 40 -7.62 -10.21 8.72
C VAL A 40 -7.54 -8.70 8.78
N ALA A 41 -6.98 -8.16 9.86
CA ALA A 41 -6.61 -6.77 9.99
C ALA A 41 -5.08 -6.66 9.88
N ILE A 42 -4.61 -5.71 9.09
CA ILE A 42 -3.18 -5.46 8.92
C ILE A 42 -2.91 -4.10 9.52
N ASP A 43 -2.19 -4.07 10.65
CA ASP A 43 -1.75 -2.84 11.28
C ASP A 43 -0.30 -2.58 10.91
N SER A 44 -0.09 -1.64 9.99
CA SER A 44 1.24 -1.29 9.52
C SER A 44 1.73 -0.02 10.19
N THR A 45 2.67 -0.17 11.11
CA THR A 45 3.52 0.92 11.60
C THR A 45 4.65 1.26 10.62
N ALA A 46 4.57 0.84 9.35
CA ALA A 46 5.58 1.19 8.36
C ALA A 46 5.54 2.72 8.20
N VAL A 47 6.51 3.37 8.84
CA VAL A 47 6.84 4.76 8.54
C VAL A 47 7.18 4.75 7.07
N GLN A 48 6.41 5.51 6.27
CA GLN A 48 6.77 5.80 4.89
C GLN A 48 8.21 6.31 4.97
N PRO A 49 9.20 5.60 4.40
CA PRO A 49 10.59 6.03 4.56
C PRO A 49 10.68 7.48 4.10
N ASP A 50 11.26 8.35 4.93
CA ASP A 50 11.40 9.79 4.63
C ASP A 50 12.12 10.03 3.31
N THR A 51 12.83 9.01 2.81
CA THR A 51 13.56 9.04 1.54
C THR A 51 12.94 8.05 0.55
N LEU A 52 12.47 8.58 -0.58
CA LEU A 52 12.04 7.79 -1.74
C LEU A 52 13.20 6.98 -2.30
N THR A 53 12.96 5.71 -2.61
CA THR A 53 13.90 4.89 -3.40
C THR A 53 14.03 5.42 -4.82
N ASP A 54 15.13 5.10 -5.51
CA ASP A 54 15.34 5.49 -6.92
C ASP A 54 14.21 5.01 -7.84
N SER A 55 13.65 3.83 -7.56
CA SER A 55 12.53 3.28 -8.32
C SER A 55 11.25 4.10 -8.10
N GLU A 56 10.95 4.48 -6.87
CA GLU A 56 9.78 5.34 -6.57
C GLU A 56 9.93 6.71 -7.23
N ARG A 57 11.11 7.33 -7.15
CA ARG A 57 11.41 8.61 -7.81
C ARG A 57 11.16 8.52 -9.32
N LEU A 58 11.63 7.45 -9.97
CA LEU A 58 11.45 7.23 -11.40
C LEU A 58 9.97 7.00 -11.78
N ILE A 59 9.20 6.30 -10.96
CA ILE A 59 7.76 6.08 -11.18
C ILE A 59 7.02 7.42 -11.16
N ILE A 60 7.27 8.24 -10.14
CA ILE A 60 6.65 9.56 -9.96
C ILE A 60 6.98 10.46 -11.16
N LEU A 61 8.25 10.48 -11.60
CA LEU A 61 8.69 11.23 -12.77
C LEU A 61 7.94 10.79 -14.05
N LYS A 62 7.83 9.49 -14.30
CA LYS A 62 7.11 8.94 -15.46
C LYS A 62 5.62 9.25 -15.43
N GLU A 63 5.03 9.27 -14.24
CA GLU A 63 3.63 9.63 -14.06
C GLU A 63 3.36 11.10 -14.43
N GLY A 64 4.27 12.00 -14.05
CA GLY A 64 4.25 13.40 -14.48
C GLY A 64 4.27 13.53 -16.00
N ARG A 65 5.23 12.88 -16.66
CA ARG A 65 5.36 12.85 -18.13
C ARG A 65 4.09 12.37 -18.80
N ARG A 66 3.53 11.25 -18.33
CA ARG A 66 2.30 10.67 -18.86
C ARG A 66 1.11 11.63 -18.72
N SER A 67 1.04 12.34 -17.60
CA SER A 67 -0.05 13.30 -17.34
C SER A 67 0.02 14.49 -18.30
N ALA A 68 1.22 15.04 -18.51
CA ALA A 68 1.44 16.10 -19.49
C ALA A 68 1.15 15.63 -20.92
N ALA A 69 1.63 14.45 -21.31
CA ALA A 69 1.36 13.86 -22.62
C ALA A 69 -0.14 13.59 -22.86
N SER A 70 -0.92 13.36 -21.79
CA SER A 70 -2.37 13.15 -21.85
C SER A 70 -3.17 14.47 -21.87
N GLY A 71 -2.50 15.63 -21.78
CA GLY A 71 -3.16 16.94 -21.71
C GLY A 71 -3.86 17.23 -20.38
N ASN A 72 -3.57 16.46 -19.33
CA ASN A 72 -4.09 16.72 -17.99
C ASN A 72 -3.51 18.02 -17.45
N THR A 73 -4.27 18.75 -16.66
CA THR A 73 -3.86 20.00 -16.00
C THR A 73 -3.12 19.73 -14.68
N LEU A 74 -2.42 20.72 -14.15
CA LEU A 74 -1.58 20.57 -12.94
C LEU A 74 -2.36 20.18 -11.67
N ASP A 75 -3.66 20.49 -11.62
CA ASP A 75 -4.58 20.10 -10.55
C ASP A 75 -4.85 18.60 -10.49
N THR A 76 -4.48 17.83 -11.52
CA THR A 76 -4.52 16.37 -11.48
C THR A 76 -3.31 15.75 -10.76
N CYS A 77 -2.39 16.55 -10.23
CA CYS A 77 -1.25 16.04 -9.47
C CYS A 77 -1.74 15.36 -8.17
N PRO A 78 -1.46 14.06 -7.97
CA PRO A 78 -1.98 13.33 -6.81
C PRO A 78 -1.26 13.65 -5.49
N TYR A 79 -0.12 14.35 -5.54
CA TYR A 79 0.74 14.62 -4.38
C TYR A 79 0.47 16.02 -3.83
N THR A 80 -0.74 16.27 -3.31
CA THR A 80 -1.12 17.59 -2.78
C THR A 80 -0.37 17.96 -1.52
N ASP A 81 -0.19 16.98 -0.62
CA ASP A 81 0.34 17.17 0.73
C ASP A 81 1.78 16.66 0.90
N ASP A 82 2.35 16.04 -0.14
CA ASP A 82 3.73 15.54 -0.20
C ASP A 82 4.52 16.38 -1.22
N LEU A 83 5.22 17.41 -0.72
CA LEU A 83 5.92 18.39 -1.55
C LEU A 83 7.09 17.78 -2.33
N ASP A 84 7.75 16.76 -1.79
CA ASP A 84 8.89 16.10 -2.42
C ASP A 84 8.44 15.24 -3.61
N ARG A 85 7.40 14.43 -3.43
CA ARG A 85 6.78 13.68 -4.54
C ARG A 85 6.15 14.63 -5.56
N ARG A 86 5.56 15.73 -5.12
CA ARG A 86 5.01 16.76 -6.01
C ARG A 86 6.08 17.38 -6.90
N ALA A 87 7.24 17.73 -6.34
CA ALA A 87 8.35 18.31 -7.10
C ALA A 87 8.83 17.35 -8.20
N LEU A 88 8.99 16.06 -7.88
CA LEU A 88 9.37 15.02 -8.85
C LEU A 88 8.31 14.82 -9.95
N TRP A 89 7.03 14.85 -9.59
CA TRP A 89 5.96 14.73 -10.58
C TRP A 89 5.95 15.94 -11.52
N LEU A 90 6.15 17.15 -10.99
CA LEU A 90 6.23 18.38 -11.77
C LEU A 90 7.43 18.39 -12.71
N GLU A 91 8.58 17.88 -12.28
CA GLU A 91 9.77 17.69 -13.13
C GLU A 91 9.41 16.85 -14.36
N GLY A 92 8.71 15.72 -14.17
CA GLY A 92 8.26 14.88 -15.27
C GLY A 92 7.20 15.57 -16.15
N TYR A 93 6.26 16.29 -15.54
CA TYR A 93 5.20 17.00 -16.25
C TYR A 93 5.74 18.12 -17.16
N GLN A 94 6.84 18.78 -16.78
CA GLN A 94 7.48 19.84 -17.56
C GLN A 94 8.34 19.32 -18.72
N ASP A 95 8.70 18.03 -18.71
CA ASP A 95 9.51 17.36 -19.73
C ASP A 95 8.75 16.18 -20.37
N PRO A 96 7.65 16.46 -21.12
CA PRO A 96 6.91 15.43 -21.84
C PRO A 96 7.74 14.96 -23.04
N SER A 97 8.46 13.85 -22.85
CA SER A 97 9.20 13.14 -23.89
C SER A 97 8.29 12.53 -24.95
#